data_AF-A0A7S0S081-F1
#
_entry.id   AF-A0A7S0S081-F1
#
_cell.length_a   1.000
_cell.length_b   1.000
_cell.length_c   1.000
_cell.angle_alpha   90.00
_cell.angle_beta   90.00
_cell.angle_gamma   90.00
#
_symmetry.space_group_name_H-M   'P 1'
#
loop_
_entity.id
_entity.type
_entity.pdbx_description
1 polymer ?
#
loop_
_entity_poly.entity_id
_entity_poly.type
_entity_poly.pdbx_seq_one_letter_code
_entity_poly.pdbx_strand_id
1 'polypeptide(L)'
;NFLGASGEVRFACVDSPDTMALSGVVLRGLGLLTKANAAAASVGTWQHAGRTMASDATPQKKDIVHFLDNRDDPEVDAAIRAYMKAAYKSKAAPEKPEPSYELASKVERKYVAAQVVESGVQNISVPLAYKNEGVASVKRYVAQLLNLGAKAGFEDPLKEVEKRLAEKAASSETAKELVNAIKPYASPDFHAALLEALAAAEAETGAPVVLDGASKGYKAFADKVKKVAEAQKLPWKLLLDAKKPSGDEAARDKVKKDFAAWVQSARVADATAELEVLKAEATAVLDRHLSKSADQIRTEQAAAMAALQRKIESAKGAPWAEAFKKDLEALAAYDAAVASDPANGPKVAVKA
;
A
#
# COMPACT_ATOMS: atom_id res chain seq x y z
N ASN A 1 2.96 -35.80 19.55
CA ASN A 1 3.80 -35.02 18.63
C ASN A 1 3.04 -34.81 17.34
N PHE A 2 2.88 -33.55 16.91
CA PHE A 2 2.00 -33.03 15.85
C PHE A 2 0.54 -32.75 16.22
N LEU A 3 0.33 -31.69 17.01
CA LEU A 3 -0.85 -30.82 16.96
C LEU A 3 -0.40 -29.46 17.52
N GLY A 4 -0.09 -28.52 16.63
CA GLY A 4 0.34 -27.17 16.98
C GLY A 4 -0.54 -26.17 16.22
N ALA A 5 -1.58 -25.69 16.90
CA ALA A 5 -2.52 -24.71 16.39
C ALA A 5 -1.81 -23.46 15.87
N SER A 6 -1.87 -23.24 14.55
CA SER A 6 -1.52 -21.99 13.91
C SER A 6 -2.68 -21.01 14.14
N GLY A 7 -2.57 -20.17 15.16
CA GLY A 7 -3.45 -19.00 15.31
C GLY A 7 -3.17 -18.01 14.17
N GLU A 8 -4.05 -17.99 13.18
CA GLU A 8 -4.13 -16.96 12.13
C GLU A 8 -4.55 -15.64 12.79
N VAL A 9 -3.67 -14.63 12.78
CA VAL A 9 -4.04 -13.25 13.10
C VAL A 9 -4.50 -12.60 11.79
N ARG A 10 -5.79 -12.30 11.70
CA ARG A 10 -6.43 -11.76 10.50
C ARG A 10 -6.44 -10.23 10.57
N PHE A 11 -5.85 -9.58 9.58
CA PHE A 11 -5.96 -8.13 9.38
C PHE A 11 -7.23 -7.82 8.58
N ALA A 12 -8.30 -7.42 9.26
CA ALA A 12 -9.49 -6.84 8.62
C ALA A 12 -9.47 -5.32 8.83
N CYS A 13 -9.25 -4.55 7.75
CA CYS A 13 -9.30 -3.10 7.78
C CYS A 13 -10.68 -2.62 7.31
N VAL A 14 -11.54 -2.18 8.25
CA VAL A 14 -12.88 -1.62 7.96
C VAL A 14 -12.87 -0.11 8.15
N ASP A 15 -13.28 0.59 7.09
CA ASP A 15 -13.84 1.95 6.96
C ASP A 15 -13.25 3.10 7.79
N SER A 16 -12.23 3.75 7.23
CA SER A 16 -11.93 5.17 7.47
C SER A 16 -11.27 5.80 6.23
N PRO A 17 -11.58 7.06 5.87
CA PRO A 17 -10.94 7.78 4.75
C PRO A 17 -9.42 7.95 4.89
N ASP A 18 -8.88 7.73 6.10
CA ASP A 18 -7.48 8.01 6.44
C ASP A 18 -6.55 6.77 6.41
N THR A 19 -7.08 5.57 6.14
CA THR A 19 -6.34 4.28 6.14
C THR A 19 -5.72 3.89 4.79
N MET A 20 -5.69 4.79 3.80
CA MET A 20 -5.17 4.48 2.45
C MET A 20 -3.63 4.48 2.34
N ALA A 21 -2.89 4.42 3.45
CA ALA A 21 -1.43 4.37 3.41
C ALA A 21 -0.95 2.90 3.48
N LEU A 22 -0.60 2.36 2.32
CA LEU A 22 0.22 1.17 2.08
C LEU A 22 -0.39 -0.24 2.22
N SER A 23 -1.27 -0.55 3.19
CA SER A 23 -1.96 -1.86 3.23
C SER A 23 -3.37 -1.82 2.64
N GLY A 24 -4.01 -0.65 2.64
CA GLY A 24 -5.35 -0.44 2.10
C GLY A 24 -5.40 -0.19 0.59
N VAL A 25 -4.29 0.12 -0.07
CA VAL A 25 -4.27 0.44 -1.51
C VAL A 25 -4.46 -0.82 -2.36
N VAL A 26 -3.82 -1.92 -1.99
CA VAL A 26 -3.98 -3.20 -2.68
C VAL A 26 -5.37 -3.79 -2.41
N LEU A 27 -5.79 -3.83 -1.14
CA LEU A 27 -7.10 -4.38 -0.73
C LEU A 27 -8.30 -3.54 -1.16
N ARG A 28 -8.23 -2.20 -1.22
CA ARG A 28 -9.34 -1.36 -1.72
C ARG A 28 -9.26 -1.07 -3.21
N GLY A 29 -8.08 -1.10 -3.83
CA GLY A 29 -7.94 -1.10 -5.29
C GLY A 29 -8.59 -2.34 -5.91
N LEU A 30 -8.38 -3.52 -5.30
CA LEU A 30 -9.07 -4.76 -5.65
C LEU A 30 -10.50 -4.82 -5.09
N GLY A 31 -10.75 -4.28 -3.89
CA GLY A 31 -12.07 -4.27 -3.24
C GLY A 31 -13.12 -3.32 -3.83
N LEU A 32 -12.71 -2.22 -4.49
CA LEU A 32 -13.62 -1.38 -5.29
C LEU A 32 -13.88 -2.00 -6.66
N LEU A 33 -13.12 -3.03 -7.06
CA LEU A 33 -13.41 -3.89 -8.22
C LEU A 33 -14.33 -5.07 -7.86
N THR A 34 -14.54 -5.44 -6.59
CA THR A 34 -15.28 -6.70 -6.29
C THR A 34 -16.80 -6.60 -6.34
N LYS A 35 -17.44 -5.43 -6.21
CA LYS A 35 -18.91 -5.34 -6.33
C LYS A 35 -19.44 -4.99 -7.73
N ALA A 36 -18.64 -4.31 -8.56
CA ALA A 36 -19.02 -4.00 -9.94
C ALA A 36 -18.34 -4.91 -10.98
N ASN A 37 -17.23 -5.58 -10.64
CA ASN A 37 -16.37 -6.25 -11.61
C ASN A 37 -16.18 -7.76 -11.35
N ALA A 38 -17.07 -8.42 -10.60
CA ALA A 38 -17.11 -9.89 -10.54
C ALA A 38 -17.36 -10.54 -11.93
N ALA A 39 -17.89 -9.79 -12.90
CA ALA A 39 -17.95 -10.19 -14.32
C ALA A 39 -16.67 -9.83 -15.10
N ALA A 40 -15.95 -8.76 -14.72
CA ALA A 40 -14.73 -8.30 -15.38
C ALA A 40 -13.46 -9.03 -14.94
N ALA A 41 -13.47 -9.72 -13.78
CA ALA A 41 -12.35 -10.52 -13.28
C ALA A 41 -12.01 -11.75 -14.14
N SER A 42 -12.82 -12.02 -15.16
CA SER A 42 -12.57 -13.09 -16.13
C SER A 42 -11.95 -12.62 -17.45
N VAL A 43 -11.67 -11.31 -17.57
CA VAL A 43 -10.95 -10.74 -18.72
C VAL A 43 -9.54 -10.40 -18.25
N GLY A 44 -8.65 -11.40 -18.27
CA GLY A 44 -7.26 -11.34 -17.81
C GLY A 44 -6.34 -10.35 -18.55
N THR A 45 -6.88 -9.38 -19.29
CA THR A 45 -6.14 -8.41 -20.09
C THR A 45 -6.57 -6.95 -19.89
N TRP A 46 -7.66 -6.67 -19.15
CA TRP A 46 -8.24 -5.32 -19.10
C TRP A 46 -8.18 -4.64 -17.72
N GLN A 47 -7.74 -5.35 -16.68
CA GLN A 47 -7.47 -4.75 -15.36
C GLN A 47 -6.18 -3.90 -15.35
N HIS A 48 -5.40 -3.89 -16.43
CA HIS A 48 -4.17 -3.10 -16.56
C HIS A 48 -4.35 -1.70 -17.18
N ALA A 49 -5.53 -1.37 -17.71
CA ALA A 49 -5.83 -0.04 -18.21
C ALA A 49 -6.46 0.78 -17.08
N GLY A 50 -5.66 1.28 -16.15
CA GLY A 50 -6.13 2.04 -15.00
C GLY A 50 -5.24 3.24 -14.72
N ARG A 51 -4.75 3.91 -15.76
CA ARG A 51 -3.86 5.07 -15.61
C ARG A 51 -4.64 6.30 -15.18
N THR A 52 -4.68 6.59 -13.88
CA THR A 52 -4.99 7.95 -13.39
C THR A 52 -3.71 8.79 -13.34
N MET A 53 -3.06 8.98 -14.49
CA MET A 53 -1.97 9.95 -14.70
C MET A 53 -2.46 11.10 -15.56
N ALA A 54 -3.68 11.55 -15.30
CA ALA A 54 -4.33 12.52 -16.14
C ALA A 54 -5.09 13.52 -15.26
N SER A 55 -4.33 14.31 -14.50
CA SER A 55 -4.78 15.63 -14.09
C SER A 55 -4.78 16.52 -15.34
N ASP A 56 -5.74 17.43 -15.45
CA ASP A 56 -5.96 18.33 -16.61
C ASP A 56 -4.77 19.27 -16.95
N ALA A 57 -3.61 19.12 -16.31
CA ALA A 57 -2.45 19.98 -16.47
C ALA A 57 -1.22 19.16 -16.87
N THR A 58 -0.47 19.66 -17.86
CA THR A 58 0.94 19.30 -18.04
C THR A 58 1.63 19.33 -16.67
N PRO A 59 2.43 18.30 -16.29
CA PRO A 59 3.06 18.24 -14.98
C PRO A 59 3.73 19.57 -14.65
N GLN A 60 3.33 20.18 -13.55
CA GLN A 60 3.91 21.44 -13.11
C GLN A 60 5.32 21.18 -12.58
N LYS A 61 6.13 22.24 -12.46
CA LYS A 61 7.50 22.15 -11.93
C LYS A 61 7.56 21.38 -10.60
N LYS A 62 6.53 21.48 -9.75
CA LYS A 62 6.43 20.77 -8.46
C LYS A 62 6.21 19.27 -8.64
N ASP A 63 5.33 18.86 -9.55
CA ASP A 63 5.10 17.45 -9.90
C ASP A 63 6.39 16.82 -10.46
N ILE A 64 7.08 17.54 -11.34
CA ILE A 64 8.36 17.09 -11.92
C ILE A 64 9.42 16.86 -10.84
N VAL A 65 9.49 17.69 -9.79
CA VAL A 65 10.44 17.49 -8.67
C VAL A 65 10.12 16.21 -7.91
N HIS A 66 8.84 15.90 -7.68
CA HIS A 66 8.43 14.63 -7.06
C HIS A 66 8.67 13.41 -7.97
N PHE A 67 8.69 13.62 -9.27
CA PHE A 67 8.90 12.57 -10.27
C PHE A 67 10.37 12.23 -10.53
N LEU A 68 11.33 13.09 -10.15
CA LEU A 68 12.76 12.89 -10.44
C LEU A 68 13.30 11.54 -9.95
N ASP A 69 12.79 11.05 -8.83
CA ASP A 69 13.20 9.78 -8.22
C ASP A 69 12.42 8.55 -8.78
N ASN A 70 11.43 8.77 -9.64
CA ASN A 70 10.60 7.72 -10.26
C ASN A 70 10.82 7.58 -11.79
N ARG A 71 12.06 7.74 -12.26
CA ARG A 71 12.42 7.65 -13.69
C ARG A 71 12.33 6.26 -14.33
N ASP A 72 12.11 5.22 -13.53
CA ASP A 72 11.93 3.86 -14.05
C ASP A 72 10.51 3.65 -14.60
N ASP A 73 9.56 4.53 -14.29
CA ASP A 73 8.24 4.58 -14.92
C ASP A 73 8.37 5.29 -16.28
N PRO A 74 8.07 4.62 -17.41
CA PRO A 74 8.24 5.18 -18.75
C PRO A 74 7.43 6.45 -19.01
N GLU A 75 6.25 6.60 -18.40
CA GLU A 75 5.42 7.80 -18.58
C GLU A 75 5.98 8.98 -17.78
N VAL A 76 6.48 8.69 -16.58
CA VAL A 76 7.14 9.67 -15.73
C VAL A 76 8.45 10.15 -16.36
N ASP A 77 9.28 9.24 -16.88
CA ASP A 77 10.52 9.62 -17.57
C ASP A 77 10.23 10.41 -18.85
N ALA A 78 9.21 10.03 -19.63
CA ALA A 78 8.78 10.79 -20.79
C ALA A 78 8.32 12.21 -20.41
N ALA A 79 7.57 12.35 -19.31
CA ALA A 79 7.14 13.65 -18.79
C ALA A 79 8.32 14.51 -18.31
N ILE A 80 9.28 13.93 -17.57
CA ILE A 80 10.50 14.62 -17.14
C ILE A 80 11.33 15.07 -18.35
N ARG A 81 11.52 14.20 -19.35
CA ARG A 81 12.27 14.54 -20.57
C ARG A 81 11.57 15.63 -21.36
N ALA A 82 10.24 15.59 -21.47
CA ALA A 82 9.45 16.63 -22.13
C ALA A 82 9.59 17.98 -21.41
N TYR A 83 9.49 17.98 -20.08
CA TYR A 83 9.70 19.18 -19.26
C TYR A 83 11.12 19.73 -19.38
N MET A 84 12.15 18.89 -19.27
CA MET A 84 13.55 19.30 -19.44
C MET A 84 13.83 19.87 -20.83
N LYS A 85 13.24 19.27 -21.88
CA LYS A 85 13.34 19.77 -23.26
C LYS A 85 12.64 21.11 -23.46
N ALA A 86 11.49 21.32 -22.79
CA ALA A 86 10.79 22.60 -22.80
C ALA A 86 11.54 23.68 -22.00
N ALA A 87 12.05 23.35 -20.82
CA ALA A 87 12.85 24.24 -19.98
C ALA A 87 14.18 24.66 -20.64
N TYR A 88 14.86 23.71 -21.31
CA TYR A 88 16.05 24.00 -22.10
C TYR A 88 15.77 24.97 -23.26
N LYS A 89 14.59 24.85 -23.90
CA LYS A 89 14.18 25.75 -24.97
C LYS A 89 13.71 27.12 -24.49
N SER A 90 13.15 27.22 -23.27
CA SER A 90 12.56 28.47 -22.76
C SER A 90 13.56 29.43 -22.11
N LYS A 91 14.78 28.98 -21.75
CA LYS A 91 15.81 29.79 -21.04
C LYS A 91 15.28 30.51 -19.78
N ALA A 92 14.18 30.07 -19.20
CA ALA A 92 13.53 30.74 -18.09
C ALA A 92 14.32 30.55 -16.79
N ALA A 93 14.52 31.64 -16.04
CA ALA A 93 15.11 31.58 -14.70
C ALA A 93 14.16 30.84 -13.73
N PRO A 94 14.68 30.10 -12.73
CA PRO A 94 13.83 29.37 -11.81
C PRO A 94 12.98 30.33 -10.95
N GLU A 95 11.66 30.33 -11.16
CA GLU A 95 10.71 31.02 -10.27
C GLU A 95 10.78 30.44 -8.84
N LYS A 96 10.72 31.35 -7.86
CA LYS A 96 10.66 31.03 -6.43
C LYS A 96 9.33 30.34 -6.12
N PRO A 97 9.33 29.25 -5.32
CA PRO A 97 8.09 28.59 -4.94
C PRO A 97 7.24 29.52 -4.06
N GLU A 98 5.95 29.65 -4.39
CA GLU A 98 4.98 30.37 -3.56
C GLU A 98 4.77 29.68 -2.19
N PRO A 99 4.46 30.44 -1.13
CA PRO A 99 4.17 29.89 0.18
C PRO A 99 2.88 29.04 0.14
N SER A 100 3.02 27.73 0.25
CA SER A 100 1.88 26.81 0.36
C SER A 100 1.40 26.72 1.81
N TYR A 101 0.10 26.85 2.05
CA TYR A 101 -0.53 26.50 3.33
C TYR A 101 -0.21 25.04 3.71
N GLU A 102 0.17 24.78 4.97
CA GLU A 102 0.65 23.47 5.40
C GLU A 102 -0.34 22.32 5.18
N LEU A 103 -1.65 22.57 5.37
CA LEU A 103 -2.69 21.56 5.15
C LEU A 103 -2.85 21.24 3.66
N ALA A 104 -2.86 22.27 2.81
CA ALA A 104 -2.93 22.10 1.35
C ALA A 104 -1.70 21.34 0.84
N SER A 105 -0.51 21.67 1.34
CA SER A 105 0.74 20.96 1.02
C SER A 105 0.73 19.49 1.48
N LYS A 106 0.11 19.17 2.63
CA LYS A 106 -0.02 17.78 3.09
C LYS A 106 -0.97 16.97 2.20
N VAL A 107 -2.09 17.56 1.81
CA VAL A 107 -3.08 16.93 0.92
C VAL A 107 -2.48 16.74 -0.48
N GLU A 108 -1.83 17.77 -1.02
CA GLU A 108 -1.16 17.72 -2.33
C GLU A 108 -0.07 16.64 -2.37
N ARG A 109 0.82 16.61 -1.36
CA ARG A 109 1.84 15.54 -1.24
C ARG A 109 1.23 14.15 -1.20
N LYS A 110 0.08 13.96 -0.52
CA LYS A 110 -0.64 12.68 -0.49
C LYS A 110 -1.13 12.28 -1.89
N TYR A 111 -1.70 13.21 -2.65
CA TYR A 111 -2.21 12.91 -4.00
C TYR A 111 -1.08 12.66 -5.01
N VAL A 112 0.03 13.41 -4.93
CA VAL A 112 1.21 13.17 -5.78
C VAL A 112 1.84 11.83 -5.45
N ALA A 113 2.02 11.50 -4.16
CA ALA A 113 2.50 10.19 -3.75
C ALA A 113 1.57 9.07 -4.22
N ALA A 114 0.25 9.27 -4.19
CA ALA A 114 -0.72 8.30 -4.70
C ALA A 114 -0.57 8.05 -6.21
N GLN A 115 -0.28 9.07 -7.02
CA GLN A 115 -0.02 8.89 -8.45
C GLN A 115 1.20 8.00 -8.70
N VAL A 116 2.29 8.23 -7.96
CA VAL A 116 3.51 7.41 -8.04
C VAL A 116 3.25 5.97 -7.60
N VAL A 117 2.52 5.78 -6.50
CA VAL A 117 2.19 4.44 -5.98
C VAL A 117 1.27 3.69 -6.93
N GLU A 118 0.25 4.35 -7.48
CA GLU A 118 -0.75 3.72 -8.36
C GLU A 118 -0.11 3.17 -9.64
N SER A 119 0.75 3.96 -10.32
CA SER A 119 1.44 3.46 -11.51
C SER A 119 2.49 2.40 -11.15
N GLY A 120 3.22 2.61 -10.06
CA GLY A 120 4.31 1.73 -9.66
C GLY A 120 3.85 0.37 -9.18
N VAL A 121 2.71 0.28 -8.46
CA VAL A 121 2.22 -1.00 -7.93
C VAL A 121 1.81 -1.95 -9.06
N GLN A 122 1.28 -1.42 -10.16
CA GLN A 122 0.91 -2.19 -11.35
C GLN A 122 2.12 -2.81 -12.05
N ASN A 123 3.34 -2.28 -11.83
CA ASN A 123 4.59 -2.80 -12.37
C ASN A 123 5.26 -3.85 -11.46
N ILE A 124 4.69 -4.15 -10.28
CA ILE A 124 5.25 -5.12 -9.34
C ILE A 124 4.52 -6.45 -9.50
N SER A 125 5.25 -7.50 -9.89
CA SER A 125 4.69 -8.85 -9.98
C SER A 125 4.34 -9.41 -8.61
N VAL A 126 3.09 -9.87 -8.45
CA VAL A 126 2.59 -10.50 -7.23
C VAL A 126 2.99 -11.99 -7.20
N PRO A 127 3.80 -12.46 -6.23
CA PRO A 127 4.28 -13.84 -6.19
C PRO A 127 3.23 -14.81 -5.62
N LEU A 128 2.13 -15.05 -6.34
CA LEU A 128 1.05 -15.97 -5.90
C LEU A 128 1.51 -17.44 -5.78
N ALA A 129 2.62 -17.80 -6.44
CA ALA A 129 3.24 -19.13 -6.40
C ALA A 129 4.40 -19.24 -5.37
N TYR A 130 4.51 -18.31 -4.42
CA TYR A 130 5.65 -18.25 -3.48
C TYR A 130 5.92 -19.54 -2.69
N LYS A 131 4.90 -20.39 -2.48
CA LYS A 131 5.07 -21.71 -1.84
C LYS A 131 5.99 -22.65 -2.64
N ASN A 132 6.05 -22.48 -3.97
CA ASN A 132 6.93 -23.23 -4.87
C ASN A 132 8.26 -22.48 -5.13
N GLU A 133 8.22 -21.15 -5.22
CA GLU A 133 9.39 -20.30 -5.48
C GLU A 133 10.24 -20.01 -4.23
N GLY A 134 9.71 -20.31 -3.04
CA GLY A 134 10.31 -20.02 -1.75
C GLY A 134 10.13 -18.56 -1.29
N VAL A 135 10.47 -18.32 -0.02
CA VAL A 135 10.32 -17.01 0.68
C VAL A 135 11.12 -15.87 0.01
N ALA A 136 12.11 -16.19 -0.83
CA ALA A 136 12.86 -15.19 -1.59
C ALA A 136 11.97 -14.35 -2.53
N SER A 137 10.96 -14.97 -3.14
CA SER A 137 9.98 -14.27 -3.99
C SER A 137 9.17 -13.22 -3.21
N VAL A 138 8.73 -13.56 -1.99
CA VAL A 138 8.04 -12.64 -1.07
C VAL A 138 8.99 -11.52 -0.61
N LYS A 139 10.25 -11.83 -0.29
CA LYS A 139 11.26 -10.81 0.06
C LYS A 139 11.49 -9.82 -1.08
N ARG A 140 11.53 -10.29 -2.33
CA ARG A 140 11.65 -9.43 -3.51
C ARG A 140 10.43 -8.53 -3.66
N TYR A 141 9.23 -9.08 -3.52
CA TYR A 141 7.98 -8.32 -3.54
C TYR A 141 7.96 -7.21 -2.49
N VAL A 142 8.31 -7.53 -1.23
CA VAL A 142 8.46 -6.54 -0.15
C VAL A 142 9.49 -5.47 -0.51
N ALA A 143 10.65 -5.85 -1.04
CA ALA A 143 11.68 -4.88 -1.43
C ALA A 143 11.20 -3.94 -2.54
N GLN A 144 10.44 -4.44 -3.52
CA GLN A 144 9.86 -3.63 -4.58
C GLN A 144 8.81 -2.64 -4.03
N LEU A 145 7.97 -3.06 -3.08
CA LEU A 145 7.01 -2.18 -2.41
C LEU A 145 7.71 -1.09 -1.57
N LEU A 146 8.78 -1.44 -0.84
CA LEU A 146 9.57 -0.47 -0.08
C LEU A 146 10.25 0.56 -0.99
N ASN A 147 10.82 0.10 -2.10
CA ASN A 147 11.42 0.99 -3.09
C ASN A 147 10.38 1.91 -3.72
N LEU A 148 9.18 1.39 -4.03
CA LEU A 148 8.07 2.20 -4.53
C LEU A 148 7.65 3.27 -3.52
N GLY A 149 7.52 2.92 -2.24
CA GLY A 149 7.23 3.87 -1.16
C GLY A 149 8.27 4.98 -1.07
N ALA A 150 9.56 4.63 -1.14
CA ALA A 150 10.65 5.60 -1.13
C ALA A 150 10.59 6.56 -2.34
N LYS A 151 10.29 6.04 -3.55
CA LYS A 151 10.11 6.87 -4.76
C LYS A 151 8.90 7.80 -4.65
N ALA A 152 7.85 7.40 -3.95
CA ALA A 152 6.68 8.22 -3.66
C ALA A 152 6.92 9.25 -2.53
N GLY A 153 8.11 9.28 -1.94
CA GLY A 153 8.48 10.20 -0.87
C GLY A 153 8.06 9.76 0.54
N PHE A 154 7.63 8.50 0.72
CA PHE A 154 7.42 7.93 2.05
C PHE A 154 8.74 7.52 2.69
N GLU A 155 8.85 7.67 4.00
CA GLU A 155 9.93 7.04 4.76
C GLU A 155 9.68 5.54 4.94
N ASP A 156 10.60 4.89 5.66
CA ASP A 156 10.41 3.52 6.12
C ASP A 156 9.05 3.36 6.83
N PRO A 157 8.24 2.32 6.52
CA PRO A 157 6.88 2.18 7.05
C PRO A 157 6.80 2.24 8.57
N LEU A 158 7.83 1.79 9.30
CA LEU A 158 7.85 1.87 10.76
C LEU A 158 7.92 3.32 11.23
N LYS A 159 8.75 4.14 10.57
CA LYS A 159 8.87 5.57 10.90
C LYS A 159 7.59 6.32 10.56
N GLU A 160 6.96 6.00 9.43
CA GLU A 160 5.69 6.63 9.05
C GLU A 160 4.59 6.31 10.07
N VAL A 161 4.43 5.04 10.45
CA VAL A 161 3.45 4.64 11.48
C VAL A 161 3.81 5.26 12.83
N GLU A 162 5.09 5.27 13.24
CA GLU A 162 5.53 5.90 14.48
C GLU A 162 5.21 7.40 14.52
N LYS A 163 5.40 8.13 13.42
CA LYS A 163 5.01 9.54 13.31
C LYS A 163 3.51 9.70 13.50
N ARG A 164 2.69 8.87 12.86
CA ARG A 164 1.22 8.90 13.03
C ARG A 164 0.81 8.61 14.46
N LEU A 165 1.42 7.60 15.09
CA LEU A 165 1.15 7.26 16.49
C LEU A 165 1.60 8.39 17.43
N ALA A 166 2.73 9.04 17.16
CA ALA A 166 3.19 10.20 17.92
C ALA A 166 2.27 11.41 17.77
N GLU A 167 1.78 11.69 16.55
CA GLU A 167 0.77 12.74 16.29
C GLU A 167 -0.53 12.48 17.09
N LYS A 168 -1.00 11.23 17.14
CA LYS A 168 -2.18 10.85 17.93
C LYS A 168 -1.92 10.89 19.44
N ALA A 169 -0.74 10.47 19.89
CA ALA A 169 -0.36 10.53 21.30
C ALA A 169 -0.22 11.97 21.80
N ALA A 170 0.32 12.88 20.98
CA ALA A 170 0.45 14.30 21.33
C ALA A 170 -0.89 15.03 21.50
N SER A 171 -1.97 14.48 20.93
CA SER A 171 -3.33 15.03 21.01
C SER A 171 -4.24 14.28 22.00
N SER A 172 -3.71 13.27 22.70
CA SER A 172 -4.46 12.45 23.66
C SER A 172 -3.98 12.74 25.08
N GLU A 173 -4.90 12.99 26.01
CA GLU A 173 -4.59 13.18 27.43
C GLU A 173 -4.67 11.84 28.20
N THR A 174 -5.56 10.96 27.73
CA THR A 174 -5.81 9.64 28.37
C THR A 174 -5.40 8.48 27.47
N ALA A 175 -5.08 7.34 28.09
CA ALA A 175 -4.81 6.11 27.36
C ALA A 175 -6.03 5.62 26.58
N LYS A 176 -7.24 5.93 27.05
CA LYS A 176 -8.50 5.63 26.35
C LYS A 176 -8.62 6.37 25.02
N GLU A 177 -8.32 7.67 25.01
CA GLU A 177 -8.30 8.47 23.78
C GLU A 177 -7.28 7.94 22.79
N LEU A 178 -6.05 7.65 23.27
CA LEU A 178 -5.00 7.11 22.42
C LEU A 178 -5.39 5.75 21.83
N VAL A 179 -5.83 4.79 22.65
CA VAL A 179 -6.21 3.45 22.18
C VAL A 179 -7.32 3.53 21.11
N ASN A 180 -8.33 4.38 21.32
CA ASN A 180 -9.37 4.60 20.32
C ASN A 180 -8.85 5.28 19.05
N ALA A 181 -7.93 6.23 19.18
CA ALA A 181 -7.35 6.95 18.05
C ALA A 181 -6.45 6.07 17.17
N ILE A 182 -5.84 5.03 17.75
CA ILE A 182 -4.94 4.12 17.01
C ILE A 182 -5.67 2.91 16.41
N LYS A 183 -6.98 2.76 16.66
CA LYS A 183 -7.82 1.70 16.08
C LYS A 183 -7.57 1.44 14.59
N PRO A 184 -7.40 2.46 13.72
CA PRO A 184 -7.17 2.24 12.28
C PRO A 184 -5.77 1.68 11.95
N TYR A 185 -4.81 1.74 12.88
CA TYR A 185 -3.42 1.35 12.68
C TYR A 185 -3.05 0.05 13.42
N ALA A 186 -3.96 -0.48 14.25
CA ALA A 186 -3.79 -1.72 14.98
C ALA A 186 -4.66 -2.82 14.38
N SER A 187 -4.23 -4.09 14.50
CA SER A 187 -5.12 -5.21 14.15
C SER A 187 -6.33 -5.23 15.11
N PRO A 188 -7.50 -5.70 14.67
CA PRO A 188 -8.70 -5.74 15.52
C PRO A 188 -8.46 -6.50 16.83
N ASP A 189 -7.76 -7.62 16.78
CA ASP A 189 -7.47 -8.47 17.94
C ASP A 189 -6.51 -7.78 18.91
N PHE A 190 -5.48 -7.10 18.39
CA PHE A 190 -4.55 -6.34 19.23
C PHE A 190 -5.25 -5.15 19.88
N HIS A 191 -6.06 -4.41 19.11
CA HIS A 191 -6.83 -3.29 19.63
C HIS A 191 -7.85 -3.72 20.69
N ALA A 192 -8.56 -4.84 20.50
CA ALA A 192 -9.45 -5.40 21.51
C ALA A 192 -8.70 -5.77 22.79
N ALA A 193 -7.55 -6.44 22.67
CA ALA A 193 -6.72 -6.78 23.82
C ALA A 193 -6.16 -5.54 24.54
N LEU A 194 -5.88 -4.45 23.83
CA LEU A 194 -5.49 -3.17 24.43
C LEU A 194 -6.65 -2.52 25.22
N LEU A 195 -7.87 -2.58 24.70
CA LEU A 195 -9.06 -2.11 25.41
C LEU A 195 -9.32 -2.92 26.69
N GLU A 196 -9.16 -4.24 26.64
CA GLU A 196 -9.26 -5.10 27.82
C GLU A 196 -8.16 -4.80 28.85
N ALA A 197 -6.93 -4.62 28.40
CA ALA A 197 -5.81 -4.22 29.25
C ALA A 197 -6.05 -2.87 29.92
N LEU A 198 -6.63 -1.91 29.19
CA LEU A 198 -7.00 -0.59 29.71
C LEU A 198 -8.10 -0.72 30.77
N ALA A 199 -9.19 -1.42 30.46
CA ALA A 199 -10.29 -1.63 31.39
C ALA A 199 -9.82 -2.31 32.68
N ALA A 200 -8.94 -3.31 32.58
CA ALA A 200 -8.37 -3.99 33.73
C ALA A 200 -7.41 -3.10 34.54
N ALA A 201 -6.72 -2.15 33.91
CA ALA A 201 -5.89 -1.17 34.62
C ALA A 201 -6.75 -0.13 35.35
N GLU A 202 -7.80 0.39 34.69
CA GLU A 202 -8.75 1.34 35.29
C GLU A 202 -9.52 0.71 36.46
N ALA A 203 -9.89 -0.57 36.35
CA ALA A 203 -10.53 -1.31 37.43
C ALA A 203 -9.60 -1.53 38.63
N GLU A 204 -8.30 -1.75 38.40
CA GLU A 204 -7.31 -1.94 39.47
C GLU A 204 -7.00 -0.63 40.22
N THR A 205 -6.95 0.50 39.51
CA THR A 205 -6.59 1.79 40.11
C THR A 205 -7.78 2.68 40.46
N GLY A 206 -9.00 2.32 40.05
CA GLY A 206 -10.23 3.08 40.30
C GLY A 206 -10.27 4.45 39.63
N ALA A 207 -9.44 4.70 38.62
CA ALA A 207 -9.28 5.99 37.96
C ALA A 207 -8.88 5.81 36.48
N PRO A 208 -9.22 6.78 35.61
CA PRO A 208 -8.75 6.80 34.22
C PRO A 208 -7.22 6.79 34.13
N VAL A 209 -6.69 6.07 33.12
CA VAL A 209 -5.24 6.02 32.90
C VAL A 209 -4.77 7.24 32.11
N VAL A 210 -3.91 8.05 32.72
CA VAL A 210 -3.29 9.25 32.11
C VAL A 210 -1.96 8.86 31.44
N LEU A 211 -1.62 9.50 30.32
CA LEU A 211 -0.39 9.27 29.55
C LEU A 211 0.82 10.03 30.10
N ASP A 212 1.10 9.90 31.39
CA ASP A 212 2.17 10.66 32.08
C ASP A 212 3.48 9.88 32.27
N GLY A 213 3.50 8.58 31.95
CA GLY A 213 4.68 7.72 32.11
C GLY A 213 5.02 7.32 33.55
N ALA A 214 4.44 7.99 34.55
CA ALA A 214 4.85 7.89 35.95
C ALA A 214 3.75 7.39 36.89
N SER A 215 2.48 7.66 36.58
CA SER A 215 1.34 7.27 37.41
C SER A 215 1.26 5.77 37.63
N LYS A 216 0.67 5.38 38.77
CA LYS A 216 0.39 3.97 39.08
C LYS A 216 -0.52 3.34 38.03
N GLY A 217 -1.54 4.08 37.56
CA GLY A 217 -2.43 3.66 36.47
C GLY A 217 -1.67 3.40 35.17
N TYR A 218 -0.77 4.32 34.77
CA TYR A 218 0.05 4.13 33.58
C TYR A 218 0.96 2.89 33.69
N LYS A 219 1.62 2.68 34.83
CA LYS A 219 2.49 1.51 35.04
C LYS A 219 1.69 0.20 35.02
N ALA A 220 0.54 0.16 35.68
CA ALA A 220 -0.35 -1.01 35.66
C ALA A 220 -0.87 -1.31 34.24
N PHE A 221 -1.19 -0.28 33.47
CA PHE A 221 -1.55 -0.42 32.05
C PHE A 221 -0.38 -0.92 31.21
N ALA A 222 0.80 -0.30 31.33
CA ALA A 222 2.01 -0.69 30.59
C ALA A 222 2.41 -2.16 30.84
N ASP A 223 2.27 -2.65 32.08
CA ASP A 223 2.57 -4.05 32.40
C ASP A 223 1.55 -5.02 31.80
N LYS A 224 0.27 -4.64 31.71
CA LYS A 224 -0.74 -5.41 30.98
C LYS A 224 -0.48 -5.39 29.46
N VAL A 225 -0.09 -4.25 28.90
CA VAL A 225 0.28 -4.14 27.47
C VAL A 225 1.47 -5.03 27.13
N LYS A 226 2.47 -5.16 28.01
CA LYS A 226 3.59 -6.12 27.81
C LYS A 226 3.08 -7.56 27.72
N LYS A 227 2.14 -7.96 28.59
CA LYS A 227 1.51 -9.29 28.54
C LYS A 227 0.71 -9.50 27.25
N VAL A 228 -0.01 -8.47 26.78
CA VAL A 228 -0.70 -8.51 25.48
C VAL A 228 0.30 -8.69 24.34
N ALA A 229 1.42 -7.96 24.36
CA ALA A 229 2.46 -8.10 23.36
C ALA A 229 3.08 -9.51 23.35
N GLU A 230 3.33 -10.10 24.53
CA GLU A 230 3.80 -11.49 24.65
C GLU A 230 2.80 -12.50 24.09
N ALA A 231 1.50 -12.34 24.40
CA ALA A 231 0.45 -13.20 23.87
C ALA A 231 0.36 -13.12 22.33
N GLN A 232 0.63 -11.95 21.76
CA GLN A 232 0.67 -11.70 20.32
C GLN A 232 2.04 -11.98 19.68
N LYS A 233 2.98 -12.59 20.44
CA LYS A 233 4.34 -12.93 19.98
C LYS A 233 5.16 -11.73 19.49
N LEU A 234 4.86 -10.54 19.98
CA LEU A 234 5.64 -9.32 19.73
C LEU A 234 6.83 -9.27 20.70
N PRO A 235 8.07 -9.12 20.22
CA PRO A 235 9.25 -9.07 21.08
C PRO A 235 9.39 -7.69 21.73
N TRP A 236 8.45 -7.31 22.59
CA TRP A 236 8.32 -5.97 23.17
C TRP A 236 9.63 -5.46 23.80
N LYS A 237 10.42 -6.35 24.41
CA LYS A 237 11.71 -6.01 25.01
C LYS A 237 12.72 -5.53 23.95
N LEU A 238 12.84 -6.27 22.83
CA LEU A 238 13.68 -5.88 21.71
C LEU A 238 13.21 -4.55 21.10
N LEU A 239 11.89 -4.36 20.95
CA LEU A 239 11.31 -3.13 20.40
C LEU A 239 11.62 -1.91 21.27
N LEU A 240 11.53 -2.05 22.59
CA LEU A 240 11.89 -0.98 23.53
C LEU A 240 13.41 -0.74 23.56
N ASP A 241 14.22 -1.79 23.59
CA ASP A 241 15.68 -1.67 23.66
C ASP A 241 16.25 -1.05 22.38
N ALA A 242 15.61 -1.26 21.22
CA ALA A 242 15.98 -0.60 19.97
C ALA A 242 15.75 0.92 19.97
N LYS A 243 14.92 1.44 20.88
CA LYS A 243 14.64 2.88 21.03
C LYS A 243 15.43 3.53 22.16
N LYS A 244 16.09 2.75 23.02
CA LYS A 244 16.87 3.29 24.13
C LYS A 244 18.29 3.63 23.67
N PRO A 245 18.83 4.79 24.08
CA PRO A 245 20.26 5.04 23.92
C PRO A 245 21.06 4.05 24.78
N SER A 246 22.09 3.44 24.21
CA SER A 246 23.06 2.59 24.90
C SER A 246 24.46 3.17 24.74
N GLY A 247 25.22 3.24 25.84
CA GLY A 247 26.64 3.61 25.83
C GLY A 247 27.56 2.46 25.41
N ASP A 248 27.07 1.22 25.39
CA ASP A 248 27.78 0.05 24.87
C ASP A 248 27.46 -0.13 23.38
N GLU A 249 28.49 0.05 22.55
CA GLU A 249 28.43 -0.07 21.10
C GLU A 249 28.14 -1.50 20.63
N ALA A 250 28.72 -2.51 21.27
CA ALA A 250 28.49 -3.91 20.90
C ALA A 250 27.06 -4.34 21.22
N ALA A 251 26.53 -3.93 22.37
CA ALA A 251 25.13 -4.16 22.73
C ALA A 251 24.17 -3.43 21.78
N ARG A 252 24.48 -2.17 21.42
CA ARG A 252 23.68 -1.38 20.47
C ARG A 252 23.64 -2.04 19.08
N ASP A 253 24.79 -2.50 18.59
CA ASP A 253 24.89 -3.14 17.28
C ASP A 253 24.14 -4.47 17.23
N LYS A 254 24.19 -5.25 18.31
CA LYS A 254 23.41 -6.48 18.44
C LYS A 254 21.91 -6.18 18.39
N VAL A 255 21.43 -5.25 19.21
CA VAL A 255 20.02 -4.84 19.23
C VAL A 255 19.57 -4.34 17.86
N LYS A 256 20.40 -3.56 17.16
CA LYS A 256 20.11 -3.07 15.80
C LYS A 256 19.96 -4.20 14.79
N LYS A 257 20.83 -5.22 14.84
CA LYS A 257 20.76 -6.40 13.95
C LYS A 257 19.52 -7.25 14.25
N ASP A 258 19.27 -7.52 15.52
CA ASP A 258 18.11 -8.31 15.95
C ASP A 258 16.79 -7.60 15.59
N PHE A 259 16.74 -6.28 15.78
CA PHE A 259 15.61 -5.44 15.35
C PHE A 259 15.41 -5.49 13.85
N ALA A 260 16.46 -5.30 13.05
CA ALA A 260 16.37 -5.36 11.58
C ALA A 260 15.89 -6.73 11.09
N ALA A 261 16.37 -7.82 11.71
CA ALA A 261 15.93 -9.18 11.39
C ALA A 261 14.45 -9.38 11.72
N TRP A 262 13.98 -8.89 12.88
CA TRP A 262 12.58 -8.92 13.26
C TRP A 262 11.72 -8.12 12.27
N VAL A 263 12.14 -6.90 11.90
CA VAL A 263 11.43 -6.05 10.94
C VAL A 263 11.29 -6.75 9.59
N GLN A 264 12.35 -7.37 9.09
CA GLN A 264 12.29 -8.14 7.85
C GLN A 264 11.30 -9.31 7.98
N SER A 265 11.32 -10.04 9.10
CA SER A 265 10.39 -11.13 9.35
C SER A 265 8.94 -10.66 9.40
N ALA A 266 8.66 -9.53 10.06
CA ALA A 266 7.33 -8.95 10.17
C ALA A 266 6.79 -8.55 8.79
N ARG A 267 7.58 -7.84 7.98
CA ARG A 267 7.19 -7.45 6.62
C ARG A 267 6.91 -8.65 5.71
N VAL A 268 7.72 -9.71 5.83
CA VAL A 268 7.49 -10.94 5.07
C VAL A 268 6.22 -11.63 5.53
N ALA A 269 5.92 -11.65 6.84
CA ALA A 269 4.69 -12.21 7.36
C ALA A 269 3.46 -11.43 6.88
N ASP A 270 3.49 -10.10 6.93
CA ASP A 270 2.42 -9.23 6.44
C ASP A 270 2.17 -9.44 4.94
N ALA A 271 3.23 -9.41 4.13
CA ALA A 271 3.12 -9.67 2.70
C ALA A 271 2.63 -11.10 2.40
N THR A 272 3.04 -12.09 3.20
CA THR A 272 2.54 -13.47 3.04
C THR A 272 1.05 -13.57 3.33
N ALA A 273 0.57 -12.90 4.38
CA ALA A 273 -0.85 -12.86 4.71
C ALA A 273 -1.66 -12.21 3.58
N GLU A 274 -1.15 -11.12 3.01
CA GLU A 274 -1.76 -10.46 1.86
C GLU A 274 -1.80 -11.38 0.62
N LEU A 275 -0.71 -12.08 0.32
CA LEU A 275 -0.66 -13.04 -0.78
C LEU A 275 -1.66 -14.19 -0.60
N GLU A 276 -1.87 -14.67 0.63
CA GLU A 276 -2.86 -15.73 0.89
C GLU A 276 -4.30 -15.22 0.73
N VAL A 277 -4.58 -13.96 1.09
CA VAL A 277 -5.88 -13.31 0.80
C VAL A 277 -6.09 -13.19 -0.70
N LEU A 278 -5.12 -12.65 -1.44
CA LEU A 278 -5.20 -12.50 -2.90
C LEU A 278 -5.37 -13.85 -3.59
N LYS A 279 -4.69 -14.89 -3.11
CA LYS A 279 -4.84 -16.25 -3.61
C LYS A 279 -6.24 -16.81 -3.33
N ALA A 280 -6.78 -16.61 -2.14
CA ALA A 280 -8.12 -17.05 -1.79
C ALA A 280 -9.18 -16.33 -2.64
N GLU A 281 -9.04 -15.02 -2.84
CA GLU A 281 -9.92 -14.24 -3.71
C GLU A 281 -9.85 -14.70 -5.17
N ALA A 282 -8.64 -14.86 -5.72
CA ALA A 282 -8.44 -15.36 -7.08
C ALA A 282 -9.03 -16.76 -7.26
N THR A 283 -8.86 -17.64 -6.28
CA THR A 283 -9.44 -19.00 -6.28
C THR A 283 -10.96 -18.94 -6.26
N ALA A 284 -11.56 -18.15 -5.36
CA ALA A 284 -13.02 -18.02 -5.27
C ALA A 284 -13.64 -17.43 -6.55
N VAL A 285 -12.95 -16.46 -7.17
CA VAL A 285 -13.36 -15.91 -8.47
C VAL A 285 -13.27 -16.96 -9.56
N LEU A 286 -12.18 -17.73 -9.62
CA LEU A 286 -12.00 -18.79 -10.61
C LEU A 286 -13.01 -19.92 -10.45
N ASP A 287 -13.26 -20.40 -9.23
CA ASP A 287 -14.25 -21.44 -8.95
C ASP A 287 -15.65 -21.01 -9.38
N ARG A 288 -16.02 -19.76 -9.07
CA ARG A 288 -17.29 -19.17 -9.52
C ARG A 288 -17.33 -19.02 -11.03
N HIS A 289 -16.21 -18.72 -11.67
CA HIS A 289 -16.12 -18.61 -13.12
C HIS A 289 -16.30 -19.97 -13.79
N LEU A 290 -15.56 -20.99 -13.34
CA LEU A 290 -15.61 -22.36 -13.86
C LEU A 290 -16.94 -23.06 -13.63
N SER A 291 -17.76 -22.61 -12.66
CA SER A 291 -19.12 -23.11 -12.47
C SER A 291 -20.14 -22.66 -13.53
N LYS A 292 -19.78 -21.70 -14.40
CA LYS A 292 -20.67 -21.16 -15.44
C LYS A 292 -20.46 -21.87 -16.77
N SER A 293 -21.47 -21.83 -17.63
CA SER A 293 -21.30 -22.25 -19.02
C SER A 293 -20.43 -21.25 -19.79
N ALA A 294 -19.75 -21.71 -20.84
CA ALA A 294 -18.93 -20.85 -21.70
C ALA A 294 -19.75 -19.68 -22.31
N ASP A 295 -21.01 -19.93 -22.66
CA ASP A 295 -21.88 -18.88 -23.23
C ASP A 295 -22.27 -17.85 -22.18
N GLN A 296 -22.61 -18.29 -20.96
CA GLN A 296 -22.88 -17.37 -19.85
C GLN A 296 -21.66 -16.51 -19.54
N ILE A 297 -20.47 -17.11 -19.52
CA ILE A 297 -19.20 -16.39 -19.35
C ILE A 297 -19.04 -15.30 -20.41
N ARG A 298 -19.17 -15.66 -21.69
CA ARG A 298 -19.02 -14.71 -22.82
C ARG A 298 -20.04 -13.57 -22.73
N THR A 299 -21.30 -13.88 -22.41
CA THR A 299 -22.34 -12.85 -22.27
C THR A 299 -22.05 -11.90 -21.11
N GLU A 300 -21.67 -12.41 -19.95
CA GLU A 300 -21.35 -11.57 -18.78
C GLU A 300 -20.10 -10.69 -19.03
N GLN A 301 -19.06 -11.25 -19.66
CA GLN A 301 -17.86 -10.51 -20.06
C GLN A 301 -18.20 -9.41 -21.07
N ALA A 302 -18.96 -9.72 -22.12
CA ALA A 302 -19.36 -8.75 -23.12
C ALA A 302 -20.20 -7.61 -22.51
N ALA A 303 -21.11 -7.94 -21.58
CA ALA A 303 -21.90 -6.94 -20.87
C ALA A 303 -21.03 -6.03 -19.98
N ALA A 304 -20.05 -6.60 -19.26
CA ALA A 304 -19.11 -5.83 -18.44
C ALA A 304 -18.25 -4.91 -19.30
N MET A 305 -17.71 -5.41 -20.42
CA MET A 305 -16.95 -4.62 -21.38
C MET A 305 -17.78 -3.48 -21.99
N ALA A 306 -19.03 -3.75 -22.37
CA ALA A 306 -19.93 -2.72 -22.88
C ALA A 306 -20.26 -1.65 -21.83
N ALA A 307 -20.41 -2.03 -20.56
CA ALA A 307 -20.64 -1.08 -19.46
C ALA A 307 -19.41 -0.18 -19.23
N LEU A 308 -18.20 -0.75 -19.27
CA LEU A 308 -16.95 0.02 -19.19
C LEU A 308 -16.82 0.98 -20.38
N GLN A 309 -17.10 0.51 -21.59
CA GLN A 309 -17.07 1.33 -22.79
C GLN A 309 -18.02 2.53 -22.70
N ARG A 310 -19.28 2.30 -22.27
CA ARG A 310 -20.24 3.40 -22.04
C ARG A 310 -19.74 4.40 -21.00
N LYS A 311 -19.08 3.93 -19.94
CA LYS A 311 -18.50 4.81 -18.91
C LYS A 311 -17.40 5.70 -19.50
N ILE A 312 -16.50 5.13 -20.30
CA ILE A 312 -15.42 5.86 -20.98
C ILE A 312 -15.99 6.90 -21.95
N GLU A 313 -16.99 6.50 -22.76
CA GLU A 313 -17.65 7.39 -23.72
C GLU A 313 -18.42 8.52 -23.02
N SER A 314 -19.09 8.23 -21.90
CA SER A 314 -19.80 9.23 -21.11
C SER A 314 -18.88 10.27 -20.47
N ALA A 315 -17.60 9.92 -20.27
CA ALA A 315 -16.58 10.79 -19.70
C ALA A 315 -15.73 11.49 -20.78
N LYS A 316 -16.31 11.74 -21.97
CA LYS A 316 -15.63 12.40 -23.08
C LYS A 316 -15.01 13.74 -22.64
N GLY A 317 -13.74 13.93 -22.97
CA GLY A 317 -12.98 15.12 -22.59
C GLY A 317 -12.27 15.01 -21.24
N ALA A 318 -12.59 14.00 -20.42
CA ALA A 318 -11.81 13.72 -19.21
C ALA A 318 -10.47 13.08 -19.59
N PRO A 319 -9.33 13.56 -19.07
CA PRO A 319 -8.02 13.04 -19.43
C PRO A 319 -7.82 11.55 -19.14
N TRP A 320 -8.41 11.04 -18.04
CA TRP A 320 -8.33 9.61 -17.71
C TRP A 320 -9.07 8.74 -18.73
N ALA A 321 -10.18 9.24 -19.30
CA ALA A 321 -10.95 8.50 -20.30
C ALA A 321 -10.23 8.46 -21.65
N GLU A 322 -9.55 9.55 -22.02
CA GLU A 322 -8.70 9.59 -23.22
C GLU A 322 -7.43 8.73 -23.06
N ALA A 323 -6.80 8.73 -21.87
CA ALA A 323 -5.68 7.83 -21.57
C ALA A 323 -6.12 6.35 -21.64
N PHE A 324 -7.28 6.03 -21.06
CA PHE A 324 -7.84 4.67 -21.10
C PHE A 324 -8.07 4.22 -22.54
N LYS A 325 -8.66 5.05 -23.41
CA LYS A 325 -8.84 4.71 -24.84
C LYS A 325 -7.51 4.39 -25.54
N LYS A 326 -6.46 5.18 -25.28
CA LYS A 326 -5.11 4.91 -25.82
C LYS A 326 -4.54 3.60 -25.30
N ASP A 327 -4.79 3.25 -24.04
CA ASP A 327 -4.37 1.96 -23.50
C ASP A 327 -5.10 0.81 -24.22
N LEU A 328 -6.37 0.97 -24.61
CA LEU A 328 -7.10 -0.02 -25.41
C LEU A 328 -6.55 -0.17 -26.82
N GLU A 329 -6.20 0.95 -27.46
CA GLU A 329 -5.54 0.94 -28.77
C GLU A 329 -4.16 0.27 -28.70
N ALA A 330 -3.41 0.52 -27.63
CA ALA A 330 -2.11 -0.12 -27.38
C ALA A 330 -2.25 -1.63 -27.14
N LEU A 331 -3.29 -2.06 -26.41
CA LEU A 331 -3.60 -3.47 -26.21
C LEU A 331 -3.98 -4.15 -27.53
N ALA A 332 -4.82 -3.52 -28.36
CA ALA A 332 -5.14 -4.05 -29.68
C ALA A 332 -3.91 -4.17 -30.59
N ALA A 333 -2.99 -3.20 -30.52
CA ALA A 333 -1.72 -3.26 -31.23
C ALA A 333 -0.80 -4.37 -30.71
N TYR A 334 -0.77 -4.60 -29.39
CA TYR A 334 -0.06 -5.71 -28.78
C TYR A 334 -0.61 -7.06 -29.27
N ASP A 335 -1.92 -7.25 -29.25
CA ASP A 335 -2.57 -8.48 -29.73
C ASP A 335 -2.27 -8.73 -31.20
N ALA A 336 -2.33 -7.70 -32.04
CA ALA A 336 -1.96 -7.79 -33.45
C ALA A 336 -0.47 -8.14 -33.66
N ALA A 337 0.43 -7.58 -32.84
CA ALA A 337 1.85 -7.86 -32.91
C ALA A 337 2.16 -9.31 -32.50
N VAL A 338 1.56 -9.81 -31.41
CA VAL A 338 1.69 -11.20 -30.97
C VAL A 338 1.10 -12.16 -32.00
N ALA A 339 -0.05 -11.84 -32.58
CA ALA A 339 -0.65 -12.66 -33.63
C ALA A 339 0.21 -12.73 -34.90
N SER A 340 0.97 -11.68 -35.20
CA SER A 340 1.86 -11.62 -36.36
C SER A 340 3.13 -12.48 -36.23
N ASP A 341 3.61 -12.68 -35.00
CA ASP A 341 4.78 -13.52 -34.71
C ASP A 341 4.67 -14.15 -33.30
N PRO A 342 3.85 -15.20 -33.14
CA PRO A 342 3.58 -15.79 -31.82
C PRO A 342 4.82 -16.38 -31.14
N ALA A 343 5.83 -16.76 -31.92
CA ALA A 343 7.07 -17.36 -31.40
C ALA A 343 7.97 -16.32 -30.73
N ASN A 344 7.98 -15.09 -31.24
CA ASN A 344 8.86 -14.02 -30.74
C ASN A 344 8.12 -12.95 -29.92
N GLY A 345 6.79 -12.96 -29.92
CA GLY A 345 5.97 -11.99 -29.19
C GLY A 345 5.96 -10.59 -29.84
N PRO A 346 5.58 -9.53 -29.10
CA PRO A 346 5.46 -8.19 -29.66
C PRO A 346 6.85 -7.63 -30.05
N LYS A 347 6.94 -7.04 -31.24
CA LYS A 347 8.19 -6.39 -31.69
C LYS A 347 8.47 -5.13 -30.87
N VAL A 348 9.47 -5.18 -30.01
CA VAL A 348 9.96 -4.00 -29.27
C VAL A 348 10.96 -3.26 -30.15
N ALA A 349 10.56 -2.10 -30.68
CA ALA A 349 11.49 -1.20 -31.34
C ALA A 349 12.39 -0.55 -30.29
N VAL A 350 13.58 -1.11 -30.08
CA VAL A 350 14.62 -0.47 -29.25
C VAL A 350 15.09 0.77 -30.03
N LYS A 351 14.59 1.95 -29.66
CA LYS A 351 15.19 3.20 -30.13
C LYS A 351 16.57 3.32 -29.49
N ALA A 352 17.61 3.10 -30.29
CA ALA A 352 19.00 3.31 -29.95
C ALA A 352 19.31 4.78 -29.64
#